data_AF-A0AAD6TJ27-F1
#
_entry.id   AF-A0AAD6TJ27-F1
#
_cell.length_a   1.000
_cell.length_b   1.000
_cell.length_c   1.000
_cell.angle_alpha   90.00
_cell.angle_beta   90.00
_cell.angle_gamma   90.00
#
_symmetry.space_group_name_H-M   'P 1'
#
loop_
_entity.id
_entity.type
_entity.pdbx_description
1 polymer ?
#
loop_
_entity_poly.entity_id
_entity_poly.type
_entity_poly.pdbx_seq_one_letter_code
_entity_poly.pdbx_strand_id
1 'polypeptide(L)'
;MMAPSLKSSSRATLPIPQSSPIKAMSSMIVDYLDYQKIQTALRDEDDETSTSSPTPRTSAPAPLFARAAVDSLSRTSGSFLTTSSPLKSTSAPPAFKPFTISPIKPTSRYAPLLLREVLSAREQELVDALREADARDTARKLSMIEMQAGVLLAGMYSTRAQTQLQAQETKTTKKKKGGRRKMGDGKAKYFTGEDFFRMAQQDALDKEEEEANKEKRKVDKESRAGVLADWQAMNNAIRDRNEAKKVTFSVDVVAWEAERDEARAEKRKRAWDKPKWKDYTPELLLPRPKKPADDEDSDSSTDADADSD
;
A
#
# COMPACT_ATOMS: atom_id res chain seq x y z
N MET A 1 7.99 -19.68 -39.95
CA MET A 1 7.23 -19.59 -38.67
C MET A 1 5.77 -19.88 -38.98
N MET A 2 5.16 -20.88 -38.35
CA MET A 2 3.73 -21.17 -38.54
C MET A 2 2.89 -20.10 -37.82
N ALA A 3 1.88 -19.56 -38.50
CA ALA A 3 0.94 -18.63 -37.90
C ALA A 3 0.16 -19.34 -36.76
N PRO A 4 0.02 -18.72 -35.58
CA PRO A 4 -0.76 -19.30 -34.49
C PRO A 4 -2.21 -19.48 -34.93
N SER A 5 -2.81 -20.64 -34.61
CA SER A 5 -4.20 -20.95 -34.94
C SER A 5 -5.17 -19.92 -34.34
N LEU A 6 -6.31 -19.69 -34.99
CA LEU A 6 -7.33 -18.72 -34.57
C LEU A 6 -7.79 -18.92 -33.11
N LYS A 7 -7.80 -20.17 -32.62
CA LYS A 7 -8.16 -20.52 -31.24
C LYS A 7 -7.11 -20.10 -30.21
N SER A 8 -5.83 -20.06 -30.58
CA SER A 8 -4.77 -19.53 -29.71
C SER A 8 -4.75 -18.00 -29.67
N SER A 9 -5.38 -17.32 -30.65
CA SER A 9 -5.37 -15.85 -30.74
C SER A 9 -6.32 -15.16 -29.76
N SER A 10 -7.37 -15.83 -29.26
CA SER A 10 -8.36 -15.21 -28.37
C SER A 10 -7.94 -15.19 -26.90
N ARG A 11 -6.94 -16.01 -26.51
CA ARG A 11 -6.40 -15.98 -25.15
C ARG A 11 -5.27 -14.98 -25.09
N ALA A 12 -5.55 -13.82 -24.50
CA ALA A 12 -4.53 -12.84 -24.15
C ALA A 12 -3.52 -13.47 -23.18
N THR A 13 -2.40 -13.94 -23.71
CA THR A 13 -1.27 -14.34 -22.87
C THR A 13 -0.64 -13.07 -22.33
N LEU A 14 -1.01 -12.70 -21.10
CA LEU A 14 -0.28 -11.66 -20.39
C LEU A 14 1.17 -12.15 -20.19
N PRO A 15 2.18 -11.29 -20.33
CA PRO A 15 3.58 -11.65 -20.10
C PRO A 15 3.87 -12.02 -18.64
N ILE A 16 2.89 -11.85 -17.75
CA ILE A 16 3.00 -12.10 -16.31
C ILE A 16 2.10 -13.31 -15.97
N PRO A 17 2.63 -14.33 -15.26
CA PRO A 17 1.83 -15.47 -14.83
C PRO A 17 0.71 -14.99 -13.89
N GLN A 18 -0.54 -15.16 -14.32
CA GLN A 18 -1.71 -14.88 -13.48
C GLN A 18 -1.84 -15.91 -12.36
N SER A 19 -2.31 -15.50 -11.19
CA SER A 19 -2.65 -16.42 -10.10
C SER A 19 -3.84 -17.30 -10.48
N SER A 20 -3.96 -18.49 -9.86
CA SER A 20 -5.04 -19.44 -10.15
C SER A 20 -6.46 -18.86 -10.07
N PRO A 21 -6.83 -18.07 -9.02
CA PRO A 21 -8.15 -17.43 -8.96
C PRO A 21 -8.40 -16.47 -10.13
N ILE A 22 -7.39 -15.70 -10.53
CA ILE A 22 -7.49 -14.73 -11.62
C ILE A 22 -7.72 -15.46 -12.95
N LYS A 23 -7.04 -16.59 -13.18
CA LYS A 23 -7.24 -17.41 -14.37
C LYS A 23 -8.66 -17.99 -14.46
N ALA A 24 -9.21 -18.45 -13.33
CA ALA A 24 -10.58 -18.96 -13.28
C ALA A 24 -11.60 -17.86 -13.65
N MET A 25 -11.44 -16.68 -13.05
CA MET A 25 -12.31 -15.53 -13.34
C MET A 25 -12.14 -15.00 -14.77
N SER A 26 -10.91 -14.92 -15.28
CA SER A 26 -10.67 -14.45 -16.65
C SER A 26 -11.24 -15.39 -17.70
N SER A 27 -11.11 -16.71 -17.50
CA SER A 27 -11.76 -17.70 -18.36
C SER A 27 -13.28 -17.52 -18.35
N MET A 28 -13.88 -17.37 -17.16
CA MET A 28 -15.33 -17.18 -17.02
C MET A 28 -15.83 -15.94 -17.76
N ILE A 29 -15.09 -14.82 -17.70
CA ILE A 29 -15.47 -13.57 -18.39
C ILE A 29 -15.43 -13.77 -19.91
N VAL A 30 -14.40 -14.45 -20.43
CA VAL A 30 -14.30 -14.74 -21.87
C VAL A 30 -15.46 -15.63 -22.31
N ASP A 31 -15.73 -16.71 -21.57
CA ASP A 31 -16.83 -17.62 -21.85
C ASP A 31 -18.20 -16.90 -21.79
N TYR A 32 -18.34 -15.93 -20.88
CA TYR A 32 -19.55 -15.10 -20.77
C TYR A 32 -19.74 -14.16 -21.96
N LEU A 33 -18.66 -13.53 -22.45
CA LEU A 33 -18.73 -12.66 -23.63
C LEU A 33 -19.06 -13.44 -24.89
N ASP A 34 -18.50 -14.64 -25.05
CA ASP A 34 -18.84 -15.52 -26.16
C ASP A 34 -20.30 -16.01 -26.07
N TYR A 35 -20.77 -16.33 -24.86
CA TYR A 35 -22.18 -16.62 -24.61
C TYR A 35 -23.08 -15.44 -24.98
N GLN A 36 -22.75 -14.21 -24.59
CA GLN A 36 -23.53 -13.02 -24.95
C GLN A 36 -23.60 -12.82 -26.47
N LYS A 37 -22.48 -12.98 -27.19
CA LYS A 37 -22.46 -12.87 -28.66
C LYS A 37 -23.37 -13.89 -29.33
N ILE A 38 -23.37 -15.13 -28.83
CA ILE A 38 -24.26 -16.18 -29.34
C ILE A 38 -25.73 -15.82 -29.06
N GLN A 39 -26.03 -15.30 -27.86
CA GLN A 39 -27.38 -14.88 -27.49
C GLN A 39 -27.87 -13.69 -28.32
N THR A 40 -27.01 -12.71 -28.64
CA THR A 40 -27.38 -11.60 -29.53
C THR A 40 -27.62 -12.09 -30.95
N ALA A 41 -26.77 -12.98 -31.47
CA ALA A 41 -26.92 -13.54 -32.81
C ALA A 41 -28.22 -14.36 -32.96
N LEU A 42 -28.60 -15.12 -31.93
CA LEU A 42 -29.88 -15.86 -31.92
C LEU A 42 -31.09 -14.92 -31.85
N ARG A 43 -30.96 -13.78 -31.17
CA ARG A 43 -32.06 -12.82 -31.02
C ARG A 43 -32.34 -12.06 -32.31
N ASP A 44 -31.31 -11.76 -33.10
CA ASP A 44 -31.45 -11.05 -34.38
C ASP A 44 -32.11 -11.93 -35.46
N GLU A 45 -32.15 -13.25 -35.29
CA GLU A 45 -32.82 -14.18 -36.22
C GLU A 45 -34.34 -14.29 -35.99
N ASP A 46 -34.85 -13.92 -34.81
CA ASP A 46 -36.25 -14.14 -34.42
C ASP A 46 -37.15 -12.88 -34.52
N ASP A 47 -36.60 -11.72 -34.92
CA ASP A 47 -37.28 -10.41 -34.80
C ASP A 47 -37.76 -9.82 -36.14
N GLU A 48 -38.71 -10.49 -36.81
CA GLU A 48 -39.51 -9.84 -37.86
C GLU A 48 -41.03 -9.75 -37.63
N THR A 49 -41.67 -10.42 -36.65
CA THR A 49 -43.16 -10.37 -36.60
C THR A 49 -43.88 -10.43 -35.25
N SER A 50 -43.22 -10.49 -34.09
CA SER A 50 -43.93 -10.80 -32.83
C SER A 50 -43.91 -9.70 -31.77
N THR A 51 -44.88 -8.78 -31.84
CA THR A 51 -45.23 -7.83 -30.77
C THR A 51 -45.88 -8.56 -29.58
N SER A 52 -45.10 -9.26 -28.76
CA SER A 52 -45.60 -9.93 -27.54
C SER A 52 -45.18 -9.19 -26.26
N SER A 53 -46.18 -8.95 -25.41
CA SER A 53 -46.12 -8.24 -24.12
C SER A 53 -45.11 -8.86 -23.13
N PRO A 54 -44.42 -8.05 -22.28
CA PRO A 54 -43.37 -8.54 -21.39
C PRO A 54 -43.95 -9.34 -20.21
N THR A 55 -43.96 -10.67 -20.31
CA THR A 55 -44.21 -11.55 -19.16
C THR A 55 -43.01 -11.57 -18.22
N PRO A 56 -43.22 -11.63 -16.89
CA PRO A 56 -42.15 -11.66 -15.90
C PRO A 56 -41.27 -12.89 -16.10
N ARG A 57 -40.01 -12.66 -16.46
CA ARG A 57 -39.01 -13.70 -16.73
C ARG A 57 -38.74 -14.50 -15.47
N THR A 58 -39.22 -15.75 -15.43
CA THR A 58 -38.70 -16.79 -14.55
C THR A 58 -37.18 -16.86 -14.74
N SER A 59 -36.40 -16.75 -13.67
CA SER A 59 -34.94 -16.64 -13.74
C SER A 59 -34.36 -17.84 -14.49
N ALA A 60 -33.85 -17.61 -15.71
CA ALA A 60 -33.18 -18.65 -16.47
C ALA A 60 -32.02 -19.21 -15.62
N PRO A 61 -31.85 -20.55 -15.58
CA PRO A 61 -30.77 -21.17 -14.81
C PRO A 61 -29.42 -20.59 -15.26
N ALA A 62 -28.55 -20.28 -14.28
CA ALA A 62 -27.21 -19.78 -14.57
C ALA A 62 -26.49 -20.74 -15.54
N PRO A 63 -25.80 -20.21 -16.56
CA PRO A 63 -25.18 -21.03 -17.58
C PRO A 63 -24.10 -21.94 -16.97
N LEU A 64 -23.92 -23.14 -17.54
CA LEU A 64 -23.06 -24.20 -16.98
C LEU A 64 -21.61 -23.74 -16.74
N PHE A 65 -21.08 -22.85 -17.59
CA PHE A 65 -19.71 -22.32 -17.44
C PHE A 65 -19.55 -21.49 -16.16
N ALA A 66 -20.60 -20.78 -15.71
CA ALA A 66 -20.54 -20.01 -14.47
C ALA A 66 -20.41 -20.93 -13.26
N ARG A 67 -21.11 -22.07 -13.25
CA ARG A 67 -20.99 -23.08 -12.18
C ARG A 67 -19.60 -23.70 -12.16
N ALA A 68 -19.07 -24.09 -13.32
CA ALA A 68 -17.72 -24.63 -13.43
C ALA A 68 -16.64 -23.63 -12.95
N ALA A 69 -16.83 -22.33 -13.23
CA ALA A 69 -15.94 -21.29 -12.75
C ALA A 69 -16.01 -21.11 -11.23
N VAL A 70 -17.21 -21.13 -10.65
CA VAL A 70 -17.40 -21.08 -9.18
C VAL A 70 -16.74 -22.30 -8.50
N ASP A 71 -16.92 -23.49 -9.06
CA ASP A 71 -16.27 -24.71 -8.57
C ASP A 71 -14.74 -24.66 -8.72
N SER A 72 -14.24 -24.08 -9.81
CA SER A 72 -12.81 -23.84 -9.96
C SER A 72 -12.31 -22.85 -8.93
N LEU A 73 -13.04 -21.75 -8.69
CA LEU A 73 -12.67 -20.68 -7.76
C LEU A 73 -12.66 -21.17 -6.31
N SER A 74 -13.62 -22.02 -5.93
CA SER A 74 -13.70 -22.64 -4.59
C SER A 74 -12.50 -23.53 -4.24
N ARG A 75 -11.77 -24.01 -5.25
CA ARG A 75 -10.53 -24.79 -5.10
C ARG A 75 -9.26 -23.94 -5.08
N THR A 76 -9.38 -22.62 -5.18
CA THR A 76 -8.23 -21.70 -5.16
C THR A 76 -8.10 -20.96 -3.84
N SER A 77 -7.06 -20.13 -3.71
CA SER A 77 -6.94 -19.18 -2.58
C SER A 77 -8.08 -18.16 -2.52
N GLY A 78 -8.84 -17.99 -3.61
CA GLY A 78 -10.04 -17.15 -3.67
C GLY A 78 -11.32 -17.85 -3.22
N SER A 79 -11.24 -19.04 -2.60
CA SER A 79 -12.41 -19.83 -2.20
C SER A 79 -13.38 -19.07 -1.29
N PHE A 80 -12.86 -18.16 -0.47
CA PHE A 80 -13.65 -17.29 0.40
C PHE A 80 -14.66 -16.40 -0.34
N LEU A 81 -14.50 -16.18 -1.65
CA LEU A 81 -15.46 -15.45 -2.49
C LEU A 81 -16.70 -16.28 -2.82
N THR A 82 -16.58 -17.60 -2.76
CA THR A 82 -17.67 -18.55 -3.08
C THR A 82 -18.31 -19.16 -1.84
N THR A 83 -17.61 -19.13 -0.70
CA THR A 83 -18.11 -19.69 0.54
C THR A 83 -19.16 -18.77 1.16
N SER A 84 -20.26 -19.34 1.65
CA SER A 84 -21.30 -18.61 2.39
C SER A 84 -20.88 -18.19 3.82
N SER A 85 -19.67 -18.53 4.23
CA SER A 85 -19.15 -18.20 5.56
C SER A 85 -18.75 -16.73 5.63
N PRO A 86 -18.92 -16.06 6.80
CA PRO A 86 -18.39 -14.72 7.01
C PRO A 86 -16.90 -14.63 6.69
N LEU A 87 -16.48 -13.51 6.11
CA LEU A 87 -15.07 -13.22 5.86
C LEU A 87 -14.30 -13.23 7.18
N LYS A 88 -13.16 -13.91 7.19
CA LYS A 88 -12.27 -14.00 8.34
C LYS A 88 -11.09 -13.06 8.17
N SER A 89 -10.44 -12.66 9.25
CA SER A 89 -9.19 -11.89 9.15
C SER A 89 -8.11 -12.63 8.34
N THR A 90 -8.16 -13.97 8.29
CA THR A 90 -7.23 -14.81 7.53
C THR A 90 -7.49 -14.87 6.03
N SER A 91 -8.66 -14.43 5.55
CA SER A 91 -8.90 -14.33 4.10
C SER A 91 -8.25 -13.06 3.55
N ALA A 92 -7.00 -13.17 3.12
CA ALA A 92 -6.27 -12.08 2.48
C ALA A 92 -6.59 -12.01 0.98
N PRO A 93 -7.13 -10.89 0.47
CA PRO A 93 -7.24 -10.69 -0.95
C PRO A 93 -5.83 -10.65 -1.57
N PRO A 94 -5.69 -11.00 -2.85
CA PRO A 94 -4.41 -10.93 -3.53
C PRO A 94 -3.85 -9.50 -3.46
N ALA A 95 -2.62 -9.36 -2.97
CA ALA A 95 -1.94 -8.08 -2.89
C ALA A 95 -1.67 -7.54 -4.31
N PHE A 96 -2.24 -6.38 -4.62
CA PHE A 96 -1.95 -5.70 -5.88
C PHE A 96 -0.59 -5.02 -5.80
N LYS A 97 0.26 -5.27 -6.80
CA LYS A 97 1.52 -4.55 -6.98
C LYS A 97 1.32 -3.55 -8.12
N PRO A 98 1.17 -2.24 -7.82
CA PRO A 98 1.03 -1.25 -8.87
C PRO A 98 2.25 -1.26 -9.77
N PHE A 99 2.04 -1.11 -11.08
CA PHE A 99 3.13 -0.92 -12.02
C PHE A 99 3.58 0.53 -11.99
N THR A 100 4.88 0.77 -12.03
CA THR A 100 5.41 2.14 -12.12
C THR A 100 4.99 2.77 -13.44
N ILE A 101 4.10 3.76 -13.37
CA ILE A 101 3.71 4.56 -14.53
C ILE A 101 4.77 5.64 -14.74
N SER A 102 5.32 5.74 -15.95
CA SER A 102 6.25 6.82 -16.28
C SER A 102 5.59 8.18 -16.03
N PRO A 103 6.28 9.17 -15.43
CA PRO A 103 5.72 10.49 -15.23
C PRO A 103 5.16 11.09 -16.53
N ILE A 104 3.99 11.71 -16.44
CA ILE A 104 3.43 12.49 -17.56
C ILE A 104 4.35 13.70 -17.73
N LYS A 105 5.05 13.76 -18.87
CA LYS A 105 5.91 14.90 -19.17
C LYS A 105 5.01 16.07 -19.61
N PRO A 106 5.19 17.28 -19.05
CA PRO A 106 4.39 18.44 -19.44
C PRO A 106 4.64 18.81 -20.90
N THR A 107 5.86 18.61 -21.38
CA THR A 107 6.25 18.75 -22.77
C THR A 107 6.29 17.39 -23.44
N SER A 108 5.43 17.19 -24.44
CA SER A 108 5.46 16.02 -25.31
C SER A 108 6.87 15.86 -25.91
N ARG A 109 7.32 14.63 -26.12
CA ARG A 109 8.62 14.35 -26.78
C ARG A 109 8.69 15.03 -28.15
N TYR A 110 7.53 15.26 -28.77
CA TYR A 110 7.41 15.87 -30.08
C TYR A 110 7.04 17.36 -30.04
N ALA A 111 7.04 18.00 -28.87
CA ALA A 111 6.84 19.45 -28.75
C ALA A 111 7.64 20.30 -29.75
N PRO A 112 8.95 20.07 -29.99
CA PRO A 112 9.69 20.85 -30.99
C PRO A 112 9.20 20.64 -32.42
N LEU A 113 8.65 19.45 -32.75
CA LEU A 113 8.08 19.18 -34.08
C LEU A 113 6.73 19.88 -34.24
N LEU A 114 5.93 19.97 -33.17
CA LEU A 114 4.65 20.67 -33.16
C LEU A 114 4.80 22.20 -33.22
N LEU A 115 5.97 22.74 -32.86
CA LEU A 115 6.29 24.17 -32.94
C LEU A 115 6.80 24.60 -34.33
N ARG A 116 7.13 23.65 -35.21
CA ARG A 116 7.63 23.97 -36.55
C ARG A 116 6.49 24.43 -37.45
N GLU A 117 6.74 25.46 -38.25
CA GLU A 117 5.78 25.91 -39.27
C GLU A 117 5.56 24.81 -40.32
N VAL A 118 4.28 24.56 -40.62
CA VAL A 118 3.83 23.56 -41.58
C VAL A 118 3.80 24.20 -42.96
N LEU A 119 4.53 23.64 -43.93
CA LEU A 119 4.67 24.22 -45.27
C LEU A 119 3.77 23.55 -46.31
N SER A 120 3.36 22.30 -46.06
CA SER A 120 2.59 21.49 -47.00
C SER A 120 1.34 20.88 -46.36
N ALA A 121 0.28 20.67 -47.16
CA ALA A 121 -0.94 20.01 -46.71
C ALA A 121 -0.68 18.62 -46.10
N ARG A 122 0.29 17.88 -46.65
CA ARG A 122 0.69 16.56 -46.12
C ARG A 122 1.32 16.67 -44.72
N GLU A 123 2.10 17.71 -44.48
CA GLU A 123 2.70 17.94 -43.16
C GLU A 123 1.62 18.28 -42.12
N GLN A 124 0.58 19.01 -42.54
CA GLN A 124 -0.57 19.31 -41.69
C GLN A 124 -1.28 18.03 -41.22
N GLU A 125 -1.58 17.12 -42.15
CA GLU A 125 -2.18 15.81 -41.83
C GLU A 125 -1.32 15.00 -40.84
N LEU A 126 0.01 15.04 -40.98
CA LEU A 126 0.92 14.35 -40.07
C LEU A 126 0.95 14.98 -38.68
N VAL A 127 0.92 16.32 -38.59
CA VAL A 127 0.85 17.04 -37.31
C VAL A 127 -0.47 16.74 -36.59
N ASP A 128 -1.58 16.68 -37.33
CA ASP A 128 -2.89 16.39 -36.76
C ASP A 128 -2.98 14.93 -36.28
N ALA A 129 -2.48 13.98 -37.07
CA ALA A 129 -2.38 12.57 -36.66
C ALA A 129 -1.47 12.40 -35.43
N LEU A 130 -0.39 13.19 -35.31
CA LEU A 130 0.51 13.17 -34.16
C LEU A 130 -0.16 13.73 -32.90
N ARG A 131 -0.92 14.83 -33.02
CA ARG A 131 -1.72 15.38 -31.91
C ARG A 131 -2.77 14.40 -31.44
N GLU A 132 -3.47 13.75 -32.37
CA GLU A 132 -4.47 12.73 -32.04
C GLU A 132 -3.83 11.52 -31.34
N ALA A 133 -2.67 11.06 -31.81
CA ALA A 133 -1.94 9.97 -31.16
C ALA A 133 -1.51 10.33 -29.73
N ASP A 134 -0.95 11.54 -29.51
CA ASP A 134 -0.53 12.01 -28.19
C ASP A 134 -1.74 12.17 -27.25
N ALA A 135 -2.87 12.69 -27.76
CA ALA A 135 -4.13 12.78 -27.02
C ALA A 135 -4.66 11.39 -26.61
N ARG A 136 -4.60 10.39 -27.50
CA ARG A 136 -5.00 9.01 -27.17
C ARG A 136 -4.07 8.37 -26.14
N ASP A 137 -2.76 8.57 -26.25
CA ASP A 137 -1.80 7.98 -25.32
C ASP A 137 -1.85 8.64 -23.94
N THR A 138 -2.05 9.94 -23.87
CA THR A 138 -2.30 10.66 -22.61
C THR A 138 -3.60 10.18 -21.96
N ALA A 139 -4.70 10.06 -22.70
CA ALA A 139 -5.96 9.53 -22.19
C ALA A 139 -5.81 8.09 -21.64
N ARG A 140 -5.10 7.20 -22.36
CA ARG A 140 -4.82 5.83 -21.88
C ARG A 140 -3.99 5.81 -20.60
N LYS A 141 -2.96 6.67 -20.52
CA LYS A 141 -2.14 6.79 -19.30
C LYS A 141 -2.96 7.28 -18.12
N LEU A 142 -3.81 8.28 -18.31
CA LEU A 142 -4.71 8.78 -17.27
C LEU A 142 -5.68 7.69 -16.79
N SER A 143 -6.32 6.97 -17.72
CA SER A 143 -7.18 5.84 -17.37
C SER A 143 -6.45 4.74 -16.58
N MET A 144 -5.19 4.45 -16.92
CA MET A 144 -4.37 3.50 -16.16
C MET A 144 -4.02 4.04 -14.77
N ILE A 145 -3.72 5.33 -14.62
CA ILE A 145 -3.49 5.98 -13.32
C ILE A 145 -4.75 5.88 -12.45
N GLU A 146 -5.90 6.22 -12.99
CA GLU A 146 -7.19 6.13 -12.29
C GLU A 146 -7.49 4.69 -11.84
N MET A 147 -7.25 3.71 -12.71
CA MET A 147 -7.42 2.30 -12.39
C MET A 147 -6.48 1.86 -11.25
N GLN A 148 -5.20 2.22 -11.31
CA GLN A 148 -4.25 1.90 -10.23
C GLN A 148 -4.62 2.60 -8.92
N ALA A 149 -5.02 3.88 -8.97
CA ALA A 149 -5.48 4.62 -7.80
C ALA A 149 -6.71 3.96 -7.16
N GLY A 150 -7.69 3.54 -7.97
CA GLY A 150 -8.87 2.82 -7.49
C GLY A 150 -8.52 1.51 -6.79
N VAL A 151 -7.60 0.72 -7.37
CA VAL A 151 -7.15 -0.54 -6.75
C VAL A 151 -6.38 -0.29 -5.45
N LEU A 152 -5.54 0.74 -5.39
CA LEU A 152 -4.83 1.12 -4.16
C LEU A 152 -5.79 1.53 -3.05
N LEU A 153 -6.77 2.38 -3.36
CA LEU A 153 -7.80 2.80 -2.40
C LEU A 153 -8.62 1.61 -1.89
N ALA A 154 -9.03 0.71 -2.79
CA ALA A 154 -9.74 -0.52 -2.41
C ALA A 154 -8.87 -1.41 -1.50
N GLY A 155 -7.58 -1.57 -1.82
CA GLY A 155 -6.63 -2.33 -1.01
C GLY A 155 -6.44 -1.74 0.39
N MET A 156 -6.35 -0.42 0.51
CA MET A 156 -6.28 0.28 1.80
C MET A 156 -7.55 0.04 2.63
N TYR A 157 -8.73 0.16 2.02
CA TYR A 157 -9.99 -0.12 2.68
C TYR A 157 -10.09 -1.58 3.14
N SER A 158 -9.76 -2.55 2.28
CA SER A 158 -9.74 -3.97 2.63
C SER A 158 -8.80 -4.26 3.79
N THR A 159 -7.62 -3.64 3.80
CA THR A 159 -6.65 -3.79 4.91
C THR A 159 -7.24 -3.28 6.21
N ARG A 160 -7.86 -2.10 6.21
CA ARG A 160 -8.52 -1.54 7.41
C ARG A 160 -9.69 -2.40 7.88
N ALA A 161 -10.51 -2.92 6.97
CA ALA A 161 -11.60 -3.82 7.31
C ALA A 161 -11.07 -5.12 7.94
N GLN A 162 -9.96 -5.66 7.43
CA GLN A 162 -9.32 -6.85 7.99
C GLN A 162 -8.73 -6.61 9.37
N THR A 163 -8.06 -5.48 9.62
CA THR A 163 -7.54 -5.18 10.96
C THR A 163 -8.68 -5.03 11.98
N GLN A 164 -9.81 -4.46 11.58
CA GLN A 164 -11.01 -4.41 12.42
C GLN A 164 -11.59 -5.80 12.69
N LEU A 165 -11.70 -6.65 11.67
CA LEU A 165 -12.14 -8.04 11.84
C LEU A 165 -11.20 -8.81 12.76
N GLN A 166 -9.88 -8.67 12.57
CA GLN A 166 -8.88 -9.29 13.42
C GLN A 166 -8.98 -8.78 14.87
N ALA A 167 -9.20 -7.49 15.09
CA ALA A 167 -9.42 -6.92 16.41
C ALA A 167 -10.70 -7.48 17.05
N GLN A 168 -11.78 -7.66 16.29
CA GLN A 168 -13.00 -8.29 16.79
C GLN A 168 -12.79 -9.77 17.11
N GLU A 169 -12.18 -10.53 16.20
CA GLU A 169 -11.86 -11.95 16.40
C GLU A 169 -10.97 -12.12 17.64
N THR A 170 -9.91 -11.33 17.79
CA THR A 170 -9.04 -11.36 18.98
C THR A 170 -9.75 -10.90 20.25
N LYS A 171 -10.65 -9.92 20.20
CA LYS A 171 -11.49 -9.54 21.34
C LYS A 171 -12.42 -10.69 21.74
N THR A 172 -13.04 -11.38 20.80
CA THR A 172 -13.92 -12.52 21.10
C THR A 172 -13.14 -13.71 21.66
N THR A 173 -11.93 -13.99 21.16
CA THR A 173 -11.07 -15.05 21.70
C THR A 173 -10.49 -14.67 23.05
N LYS A 174 -10.06 -13.42 23.27
CA LYS A 174 -9.61 -12.91 24.56
C LYS A 174 -10.74 -12.89 25.59
N LYS A 175 -11.98 -12.50 25.23
CA LYS A 175 -13.14 -12.62 26.13
C LYS A 175 -13.39 -14.07 26.55
N LYS A 176 -13.19 -15.04 25.64
CA LYS A 176 -13.25 -16.47 25.99
C LYS A 176 -12.07 -16.93 26.88
N LYS A 177 -10.90 -16.29 26.78
CA LYS A 177 -9.69 -16.66 27.56
C LYS A 177 -9.63 -15.99 28.94
N GLY A 178 -9.92 -14.68 29.03
CA GLY A 178 -10.02 -13.93 30.28
C GLY A 178 -11.36 -14.13 31.01
N GLY A 179 -12.40 -14.52 30.27
CA GLY A 179 -13.66 -15.04 30.81
C GLY A 179 -13.59 -16.51 31.18
N ARG A 180 -12.41 -17.15 31.14
CA ARG A 180 -12.16 -18.32 31.97
C ARG A 180 -12.19 -17.86 33.43
N ARG A 181 -13.40 -17.65 33.98
CA ARG A 181 -13.70 -18.33 35.24
C ARG A 181 -13.15 -19.73 35.04
N LYS A 182 -12.28 -20.21 35.93
CA LYS A 182 -11.56 -21.50 35.87
C LYS A 182 -12.46 -22.76 35.72
N MET A 183 -13.73 -22.58 35.35
CA MET A 183 -14.69 -23.54 34.82
C MET A 183 -14.51 -23.69 33.28
N GLY A 184 -13.43 -24.33 32.85
CA GLY A 184 -13.07 -24.48 31.43
C GLY A 184 -14.08 -25.19 30.50
N ASP A 185 -15.12 -25.83 31.05
CA ASP A 185 -16.08 -26.63 30.26
C ASP A 185 -17.54 -26.15 30.38
N GLY A 186 -17.80 -25.02 31.04
CA GLY A 186 -19.18 -24.55 31.30
C GLY A 186 -20.00 -25.46 32.23
N LYS A 187 -19.44 -26.59 32.67
CA LYS A 187 -19.96 -27.42 33.76
C LYS A 187 -19.29 -27.00 35.06
N ALA A 188 -20.08 -26.76 36.09
CA ALA A 188 -19.56 -26.51 37.43
C ALA A 188 -18.83 -27.77 37.90
N LYS A 189 -17.49 -27.77 37.83
CA LYS A 189 -16.70 -28.78 38.52
C LYS A 189 -16.83 -28.50 40.01
N TYR A 190 -17.35 -29.47 40.76
CA TYR A 190 -17.23 -29.47 42.21
C TYR A 190 -15.74 -29.62 42.52
N PHE A 191 -15.07 -28.51 42.78
CA PHE A 191 -13.74 -28.54 43.37
C PHE A 191 -13.91 -28.99 44.82
N THR A 192 -13.17 -30.03 45.19
CA THR A 192 -12.88 -30.31 46.60
C THR A 192 -12.15 -29.10 47.19
N GLY A 193 -12.40 -28.78 48.47
CA GLY A 193 -11.92 -27.53 49.07
C GLY A 193 -10.41 -27.30 48.90
N GLU A 194 -9.61 -28.37 48.93
CA GLU A 194 -8.15 -28.30 48.81
C GLU A 194 -7.67 -27.84 47.42
N ASP A 195 -8.31 -28.31 46.34
CA ASP A 195 -7.96 -27.89 44.98
C ASP A 195 -8.28 -26.41 44.75
N PHE A 196 -9.38 -25.92 45.34
CA PHE A 196 -9.73 -24.51 45.30
C PHE A 196 -8.69 -23.65 46.04
N PHE A 197 -8.20 -24.09 47.20
CA PHE A 197 -7.16 -23.36 47.94
C PHE A 197 -5.84 -23.28 47.16
N ARG A 198 -5.36 -24.39 46.58
CA ARG A 198 -4.14 -24.40 45.74
C ARG A 198 -4.30 -23.47 44.54
N MET A 199 -5.48 -23.49 43.93
CA MET A 199 -5.81 -22.65 42.77
C MET A 199 -5.85 -21.16 43.12
N ALA A 200 -6.38 -20.80 44.30
CA ALA A 200 -6.41 -19.42 44.78
C ALA A 200 -5.01 -18.91 45.16
N GLN A 201 -4.15 -19.77 45.73
CA GLN A 201 -2.74 -19.43 45.99
C GLN A 201 -1.98 -19.17 44.69
N GLN A 202 -2.15 -20.02 43.66
CA GLN A 202 -1.54 -19.79 42.36
C GLN A 202 -2.02 -18.47 41.73
N ASP A 203 -3.32 -18.16 41.77
CA ASP A 203 -3.81 -16.87 41.25
C ASP A 203 -3.27 -15.66 42.02
N ALA A 204 -3.00 -15.81 43.32
CA ALA A 204 -2.40 -14.73 44.11
C ALA A 204 -0.94 -14.52 43.70
N LEU A 205 -0.16 -15.61 43.54
CA LEU A 205 1.22 -15.56 43.09
C LEU A 205 1.33 -15.00 41.67
N ASP A 206 0.50 -15.48 40.73
CA ASP A 206 0.50 -15.00 39.35
C ASP A 206 0.20 -13.49 39.27
N LYS A 207 -0.73 -12.99 40.10
CA LYS A 207 -1.03 -11.55 40.19
C LYS A 207 0.14 -10.74 40.73
N GLU A 208 0.81 -11.23 41.76
CA GLU A 208 1.99 -10.59 42.33
C GLU A 208 3.14 -10.54 41.31
N GLU A 209 3.39 -11.64 40.59
CA GLU A 209 4.37 -11.68 39.50
C GLU A 209 4.01 -10.74 38.34
N GLU A 210 2.72 -10.66 37.96
CA GLU A 210 2.25 -9.71 36.95
C GLU A 210 2.43 -8.25 37.38
N GLU A 211 2.15 -7.92 38.63
CA GLU A 211 2.33 -6.58 39.20
C GLU A 211 3.83 -6.21 39.24
N ALA A 212 4.68 -7.11 39.75
CA ALA A 212 6.13 -6.91 39.74
C ALA A 212 6.68 -6.74 38.31
N ASN A 213 6.20 -7.50 37.34
CA ASN A 213 6.59 -7.36 35.94
C ASN A 213 6.10 -6.04 35.32
N LYS A 214 4.90 -5.56 35.69
CA LYS A 214 4.42 -4.23 35.26
C LYS A 214 5.28 -3.11 35.82
N GLU A 215 5.70 -3.21 37.07
CA GLU A 215 6.59 -2.23 37.70
C GLU A 215 7.96 -2.22 37.04
N LYS A 216 8.59 -3.38 36.80
CA LYS A 216 9.85 -3.48 36.04
C LYS A 216 9.73 -2.81 34.68
N ARG A 217 8.67 -3.10 33.92
CA ARG A 217 8.41 -2.48 32.62
C ARG A 217 8.23 -0.96 32.69
N LYS A 218 7.67 -0.42 33.77
CA LYS A 218 7.56 1.04 33.95
C LYS A 218 8.93 1.67 34.18
N VAL A 219 9.74 1.08 35.06
CA VAL A 219 11.10 1.54 35.35
C VAL A 219 11.98 1.49 34.09
N ASP A 220 11.88 0.42 33.30
CA ASP A 220 12.63 0.29 32.04
C ASP A 220 12.19 1.33 31.00
N LYS A 221 10.89 1.63 30.92
CA LYS A 221 10.37 2.70 30.04
C LYS A 221 10.87 4.08 30.47
N GLU A 222 10.83 4.39 31.76
CA GLU A 222 11.27 5.68 32.30
C GLU A 222 12.79 5.89 32.12
N SER A 223 13.58 4.87 32.44
CA SER A 223 15.04 4.92 32.25
C SER A 223 15.40 5.12 30.77
N ARG A 224 14.73 4.42 29.86
CA ARG A 224 14.93 4.58 28.42
C ARG A 224 14.47 5.94 27.91
N ALA A 225 13.36 6.47 28.44
CA ALA A 225 12.90 7.82 28.11
C ALA A 225 13.95 8.86 28.51
N GLY A 226 14.56 8.73 29.69
CA GLY A 226 15.67 9.58 30.14
C GLY A 226 16.87 9.54 29.19
N VAL A 227 17.36 8.34 28.85
CA VAL A 227 18.49 8.17 27.91
C VAL A 227 18.20 8.79 26.54
N LEU A 228 16.96 8.68 26.04
CA LEU A 228 16.56 9.29 24.77
C LEU A 228 16.48 10.81 24.85
N ALA A 229 15.99 11.36 25.97
CA ALA A 229 15.93 12.81 26.19
C ALA A 229 17.34 13.42 26.23
N ASP A 230 18.27 12.80 26.95
CA ASP A 230 19.67 13.23 27.01
C ASP A 230 20.34 13.18 25.65
N TRP A 231 20.14 12.08 24.91
CA TRP A 231 20.65 11.93 23.54
C TRP A 231 20.10 13.02 22.60
N GLN A 232 18.80 13.33 22.71
CA GLN A 232 18.17 14.37 21.91
C GLN A 232 18.72 15.76 22.26
N ALA A 233 18.92 16.06 23.54
CA ALA A 233 19.51 17.31 24.00
C ALA A 233 20.94 17.49 23.45
N MET A 234 21.78 16.45 23.51
CA MET A 234 23.14 16.49 22.95
C MET A 234 23.14 16.73 21.44
N ASN A 235 22.25 16.05 20.70
CA ASN A 235 22.15 16.23 19.26
C ASN A 235 21.61 17.60 18.85
N ASN A 236 20.68 18.16 19.62
CA ASN A 236 20.23 19.54 19.41
C ASN A 236 21.40 20.53 19.63
N ALA A 237 22.17 20.38 20.71
CA ALA A 237 23.35 21.21 20.94
C ALA A 237 24.43 21.08 19.85
N ILE A 238 24.58 19.91 19.22
CA ILE A 238 25.45 19.71 18.04
C ILE A 238 24.88 20.45 16.82
N ARG A 239 23.55 20.39 16.59
CA ARG A 239 22.89 21.12 15.50
C ARG A 239 23.07 22.62 15.65
N ASP A 240 22.85 23.17 16.84
CA ASP A 240 22.98 24.60 17.11
C ASP A 240 24.42 25.09 16.85
N ARG A 241 25.43 24.31 17.28
CA ARG A 241 26.85 24.60 16.99
C ARG A 241 27.16 24.53 15.49
N ASN A 242 26.61 23.55 14.79
CA ASN A 242 26.78 23.43 13.34
C ASN A 242 26.08 24.56 12.58
N GLU A 243 24.93 25.02 13.06
CA GLU A 243 24.22 26.17 12.52
C GLU A 243 25.02 27.46 12.72
N ALA A 244 25.59 27.67 13.91
CA ALA A 244 26.50 28.80 14.16
C ALA A 244 27.71 28.79 13.20
N LYS A 245 28.32 27.62 12.95
CA LYS A 245 29.39 27.46 11.94
C LYS A 245 28.92 27.75 10.51
N LYS A 246 27.67 27.46 10.20
CA LYS A 246 27.07 27.76 8.89
C LYS A 246 26.87 29.27 8.71
N VAL A 247 26.46 29.96 9.77
CA VAL A 247 26.33 31.41 9.78
C VAL A 247 27.69 32.06 9.57
N THR A 248 28.73 31.67 10.32
CA THR A 248 30.08 32.24 10.14
C THR A 248 30.61 32.02 8.72
N PHE A 249 30.48 30.80 8.19
CA PHE A 249 30.84 30.52 6.80
C PHE A 249 30.08 31.41 5.80
N SER A 250 28.78 31.64 6.01
CA SER A 250 28.00 32.52 5.13
C SER A 250 28.50 33.97 5.18
N VAL A 251 28.88 34.47 6.36
CA VAL A 251 29.48 35.80 6.52
C VAL A 251 30.82 35.88 5.79
N ASP A 252 31.67 34.87 5.93
CA ASP A 252 32.99 34.82 5.28
C ASP A 252 32.86 34.71 3.74
N VAL A 253 31.86 33.99 3.24
CA VAL A 253 31.54 33.94 1.81
C VAL A 253 31.07 35.30 1.30
N VAL A 254 30.20 36.00 2.04
CA VAL A 254 29.75 37.35 1.65
C VAL A 254 30.93 38.34 1.65
N ALA A 255 31.78 38.32 2.67
CA ALA A 255 32.99 39.14 2.73
C ALA A 255 33.95 38.85 1.57
N TRP A 256 34.11 37.58 1.20
CA TRP A 256 34.88 37.18 0.03
C TRP A 256 34.27 37.66 -1.28
N GLU A 257 32.95 37.64 -1.42
CA GLU A 257 32.27 38.13 -2.63
C GLU A 257 32.42 39.64 -2.80
N ALA A 258 32.31 40.41 -1.72
CA ALA A 258 32.58 41.85 -1.73
C ALA A 258 34.02 42.16 -2.17
N GLU A 259 35.02 41.53 -1.55
CA GLU A 259 36.44 41.68 -1.90
C GLU A 259 36.75 41.21 -3.34
N ARG A 260 36.08 40.15 -3.82
CA ARG A 260 36.19 39.70 -5.22
C ARG A 260 35.71 40.78 -6.18
N ASP A 261 34.59 41.42 -5.87
CA ASP A 261 33.96 42.39 -6.75
C ASP A 261 34.75 43.72 -6.74
N GLU A 262 35.27 44.14 -5.59
CA GLU A 262 36.24 45.25 -5.48
C GLU A 262 37.53 44.99 -6.25
N ALA A 263 38.15 43.81 -6.06
CA ALA A 263 39.35 43.44 -6.79
C ALA A 263 39.15 43.44 -8.32
N ARG A 264 37.97 43.03 -8.77
CA ARG A 264 37.58 43.04 -10.18
C ARG A 264 37.42 44.47 -10.71
N ALA A 265 36.83 45.38 -9.94
CA ALA A 265 36.68 46.78 -10.30
C ALA A 265 38.05 47.49 -10.45
N GLU A 266 38.98 47.22 -9.53
CA GLU A 266 40.34 47.77 -9.53
C GLU A 266 41.32 47.06 -10.48
N LYS A 267 40.90 45.95 -11.10
CA LYS A 267 41.75 45.06 -11.94
C LYS A 267 42.97 44.51 -11.18
N ARG A 268 42.88 44.36 -9.86
CA ARG A 268 43.91 43.71 -9.03
C ARG A 268 43.62 42.21 -8.86
N LYS A 269 44.62 41.46 -8.39
CA LYS A 269 44.41 40.07 -7.96
C LYS A 269 43.75 40.06 -6.58
N ARG A 270 42.87 39.09 -6.35
CA ARG A 270 42.22 38.85 -5.06
C ARG A 270 43.26 38.49 -4.01
N ALA A 271 43.09 38.99 -2.78
CA ALA A 271 44.03 38.75 -1.69
C ALA A 271 43.95 37.33 -1.12
N TRP A 272 42.76 36.71 -1.08
CA TRP A 272 42.57 35.37 -0.53
C TRP A 272 41.59 34.50 -1.34
N ASP A 273 41.72 33.19 -1.15
CA ASP A 273 40.89 32.16 -1.80
C ASP A 273 39.46 32.13 -1.24
N LYS A 274 38.53 31.57 -2.02
CA LYS A 274 37.14 31.39 -1.58
C LYS A 274 37.10 30.45 -0.37
N PRO A 275 36.45 30.83 0.75
CA PRO A 275 36.24 29.93 1.88
C PRO A 275 35.58 28.63 1.43
N LYS A 276 36.08 27.48 1.91
CA LYS A 276 35.51 26.16 1.60
C LYS A 276 34.84 25.60 2.84
N TRP A 277 33.66 25.00 2.65
CA TRP A 277 32.90 24.40 3.75
C TRP A 277 33.67 23.32 4.54
N LYS A 278 34.61 22.63 3.87
CA LYS A 278 35.45 21.59 4.51
C LYS A 278 36.30 22.14 5.65
N ASP A 279 36.63 23.43 5.63
CA ASP A 279 37.49 24.07 6.63
C ASP A 279 36.74 24.29 7.96
N TYR A 280 35.40 24.21 7.96
CA TYR A 280 34.55 24.42 9.14
C TYR A 280 34.14 23.12 9.86
N THR A 281 34.51 21.95 9.32
CA THR A 281 34.24 20.59 9.84
C THR A 281 32.99 20.47 10.75
N PRO A 282 31.79 20.19 10.18
CA PRO A 282 30.60 20.02 10.99
C PRO A 282 30.76 18.83 11.93
N GLU A 283 30.30 18.99 13.16
CA GLU A 283 30.29 17.92 14.15
C GLU A 283 29.24 16.87 13.75
N LEU A 284 29.63 15.59 13.83
CA LEU A 284 28.74 14.47 13.54
C LEU A 284 27.75 14.27 14.69
N LEU A 285 26.49 13.97 14.34
CA LEU A 285 25.47 13.62 15.32
C LEU A 285 25.80 12.29 15.99
N LEU A 286 25.45 12.18 17.27
CA LEU A 286 25.62 10.94 18.04
C LEU A 286 24.65 9.86 17.52
N PRO A 287 25.09 8.60 17.38
CA PRO A 287 24.22 7.51 16.97
C PRO A 287 23.10 7.31 17.99
N ARG A 288 21.89 6.96 17.52
CA ARG A 288 20.74 6.71 18.39
C ARG A 288 21.01 5.50 19.30
N PRO A 289 20.71 5.58 20.61
CA PRO A 289 20.79 4.43 21.51
C PRO A 289 19.96 3.26 20.96
N LYS A 290 20.55 2.07 20.94
CA LYS A 290 19.86 0.84 20.48
C LYS A 290 18.74 0.49 21.47
N LYS A 291 17.65 -0.09 20.96
CA LYS A 291 16.65 -0.71 21.82
C LYS A 291 17.27 -1.98 22.44
N PRO A 292 17.05 -2.28 23.74
CA PRO A 292 17.42 -3.56 24.30
C PRO A 292 16.68 -4.68 23.54
N ALA A 293 17.37 -5.78 23.27
CA ALA A 293 16.83 -6.88 22.45
C ALA A 293 15.63 -7.60 23.11
N ASP A 294 15.51 -7.49 24.43
CA ASP A 294 14.48 -8.21 25.22
C ASP A 294 13.07 -7.58 25.14
N ASP A 295 12.93 -6.40 24.54
CA ASP A 295 11.64 -5.71 24.37
C ASP A 295 10.89 -6.07 23.06
N GLU A 296 11.46 -6.91 22.19
CA GLU A 296 10.90 -7.14 20.85
C GLU A 296 9.60 -7.95 20.82
N ASP A 297 9.24 -8.67 21.90
CA ASP A 297 8.10 -9.59 21.89
C ASP A 297 6.79 -9.04 22.49
N SER A 298 6.79 -7.89 23.19
CA SER A 298 5.62 -7.57 24.04
C SER A 298 4.59 -6.59 23.49
N ASP A 299 4.84 -5.72 22.50
CA ASP A 299 3.78 -4.77 22.11
C ASP A 299 3.99 -4.06 20.76
N SER A 300 3.91 -4.79 19.66
CA SER A 300 3.50 -4.21 18.37
C SER A 300 1.98 -3.96 18.34
N SER A 301 1.39 -3.46 19.43
CA SER A 301 0.10 -2.76 19.36
C SER A 301 0.39 -1.36 18.85
N THR A 302 0.34 -1.21 17.53
CA THR A 302 0.26 0.07 16.82
C THR A 302 -0.84 0.94 17.43
N ASP A 303 -0.46 1.80 18.38
CA ASP A 303 -1.15 3.06 18.62
C ASP A 303 -0.88 3.93 17.39
N ALA A 304 -1.77 3.79 16.42
CA ALA A 304 -1.82 4.65 15.26
C ALA A 304 -2.37 6.00 15.71
N ASP A 305 -1.43 6.92 15.93
CA ASP A 305 -1.50 8.36 15.71
C ASP A 305 -2.91 8.91 15.48
N ALA A 306 -3.50 9.41 16.56
CA ALA A 306 -4.48 10.47 16.52
C ALA A 306 -3.75 11.79 16.81
N ASP A 307 -3.02 12.30 15.82
CA ASP A 307 -2.64 13.71 15.76
C ASP A 307 -2.63 14.16 14.29
N SER A 308 -3.71 14.85 13.93
CA SER A 308 -3.76 15.74 12.77
C SER A 308 -4.49 16.99 13.24
N ASP A 309 -3.69 18.02 13.47
CA ASP A 309 -4.05 19.43 13.30
C ASP A 309 -2.95 20.07 12.44
#